data_AF-A0A066WLL2-F1
#
_entry.id   AF-A0A066WLL2-F1
#
_cell.length_a   1.000
_cell.length_b   1.000
_cell.length_c   1.000
_cell.angle_alpha   90.00
_cell.angle_beta   90.00
_cell.angle_gamma   90.00
#
_symmetry.space_group_name_H-M   'P 1'
#
loop_
_entity.id
_entity.type
_entity.pdbx_description
1 polymer ?
#
loop_
_entity_poly.entity_id
_entity_poly.type
_entity_poly.pdbx_seq_one_letter_code
_entity_poly.pdbx_strand_id
1 'polypeptide(L)'
;MSNFRRSQNQSNPNKLNAILSTLIFILILNVTMQIWLLYVALNNALDNNKEILIPAFVASLILFIIGISLLYYLPTGNRNIRK
;
A
#
# COMPACT_ATOMS: atom_id res chain seq x y z
N MET A 1 33.02 18.61 -9.47
CA MET A 1 32.92 17.32 -8.73
C MET A 1 31.53 17.04 -8.13
N SER A 2 30.61 18.00 -8.06
CA SER A 2 29.25 17.80 -7.50
C SER A 2 28.30 17.00 -8.41
N ASN A 3 28.45 17.13 -9.73
CA ASN A 3 27.55 16.51 -10.73
C ASN A 3 27.68 14.98 -10.82
N PHE A 4 28.86 14.42 -10.57
CA PHE A 4 29.09 12.97 -10.57
C PHE A 4 28.37 12.25 -9.41
N ARG A 5 28.43 12.82 -8.20
CA ARG A 5 27.74 12.25 -7.02
C ARG A 5 26.23 12.31 -7.18
N ARG A 6 25.69 13.39 -7.77
CA ARG A 6 24.24 13.51 -8.06
C ARG A 6 23.80 12.51 -9.14
N SER A 7 24.59 12.36 -10.19
CA SER A 7 24.33 11.44 -11.30
C SER A 7 24.33 9.97 -10.83
N GLN A 8 25.28 9.55 -10.00
CA GLN A 8 25.30 8.19 -9.43
C GLN A 8 24.12 7.93 -8.48
N ASN A 9 23.71 8.93 -7.70
CA ASN A 9 22.57 8.79 -6.79
C ASN A 9 21.21 8.78 -7.53
N GLN A 10 21.13 9.40 -8.71
CA GLN A 10 19.98 9.34 -9.62
C GLN A 10 19.97 8.11 -10.54
N SER A 11 21.13 7.51 -10.84
CA SER A 11 21.27 6.42 -11.80
C SER A 11 21.23 5.02 -11.18
N ASN A 12 20.75 4.84 -9.94
CA ASN A 12 20.53 3.49 -9.40
C ASN A 12 19.04 3.10 -9.52
N PRO A 13 18.57 2.70 -10.72
CA PRO A 13 17.19 2.28 -10.94
C PRO A 13 16.81 1.08 -10.05
N ASN A 14 17.77 0.26 -9.63
CA ASN A 14 17.51 -0.86 -8.73
C ASN A 14 16.96 -0.40 -7.38
N LYS A 15 17.34 0.80 -6.91
CA LYS A 15 16.86 1.33 -5.63
C LYS A 15 15.41 1.80 -5.70
N LEU A 16 15.01 2.44 -6.81
CA LEU A 16 13.62 2.83 -7.06
C LEU A 16 12.73 1.62 -7.35
N ASN A 17 13.22 0.66 -8.14
CA ASN A 17 12.51 -0.58 -8.45
C ASN A 17 12.28 -1.42 -7.18
N ALA A 18 13.27 -1.49 -6.27
CA ALA A 18 13.11 -2.16 -4.99
C ALA A 18 12.02 -1.51 -4.12
N ILE A 19 12.02 -0.17 -4.00
CA ILE A 19 10.99 0.57 -3.25
C ILE A 19 9.60 0.32 -3.85
N LEU A 20 9.47 0.40 -5.19
CA LEU A 20 8.22 0.14 -5.88
C LEU A 20 7.73 -1.31 -5.65
N SER A 21 8.63 -2.28 -5.75
CA SER A 21 8.32 -3.69 -5.51
C SER A 21 7.87 -3.94 -4.08
N THR A 22 8.56 -3.37 -3.09
CA THR A 22 8.14 -3.44 -1.68
C THR A 22 6.78 -2.78 -1.46
N LEU A 23 6.53 -1.62 -2.09
CA LEU A 23 5.24 -0.94 -1.98
C LEU A 23 4.10 -1.79 -2.56
N ILE A 24 4.30 -2.37 -3.75
CA ILE A 24 3.34 -3.30 -4.36
C ILE A 24 3.06 -4.49 -3.45
N PHE A 25 4.11 -5.08 -2.86
CA PHE A 25 3.95 -6.21 -1.94
C PHE A 25 3.11 -5.83 -0.70
N ILE A 26 3.36 -4.67 -0.11
CA ILE A 26 2.57 -4.15 1.02
C ILE A 26 1.11 -3.91 0.60
N LEU A 27 0.88 -3.37 -0.60
CA LEU A 27 -0.48 -3.14 -1.12
C LEU A 27 -1.22 -4.46 -1.36
N ILE A 28 -0.55 -5.49 -1.88
CA ILE A 28 -1.14 -6.84 -2.00
C ILE A 28 -1.51 -7.38 -0.63
N LEU A 29 -0.60 -7.30 0.35
CA LEU A 29 -0.88 -7.73 1.71
C LEU A 29 -2.07 -6.97 2.32
N ASN A 30 -2.16 -5.67 2.07
CA ASN A 30 -3.29 -4.84 2.51
C ASN A 30 -4.62 -5.38 1.95
N VAL A 31 -4.69 -5.63 0.64
CA VAL A 31 -5.89 -6.17 -0.01
C VAL A 31 -6.23 -7.58 0.51
N THR A 32 -5.23 -8.44 0.70
CA THR A 32 -5.45 -9.77 1.29
C THR A 32 -6.06 -9.69 2.68
N MET A 33 -5.55 -8.79 3.54
CA MET A 33 -6.11 -8.55 4.87
C MET A 33 -7.55 -7.99 4.81
N GLN A 34 -7.86 -7.13 3.85
CA GLN A 34 -9.22 -6.62 3.65
C GLN A 34 -10.20 -7.73 3.29
N ILE A 35 -9.82 -8.64 2.37
CA ILE A 35 -10.65 -9.78 1.98
C ILE A 35 -10.86 -10.71 3.18
N TRP A 36 -9.82 -10.96 3.97
CA TRP A 36 -9.92 -11.77 5.18
C TRP A 36 -10.83 -11.14 6.24
N LEU A 37 -10.71 -9.85 6.51
CA LEU A 37 -11.59 -9.13 7.43
C LEU A 37 -13.04 -9.10 6.95
N LEU A 38 -13.27 -8.99 5.63
CA LEU A 38 -14.60 -9.10 5.05
C LEU A 38 -15.19 -10.50 5.27
N TYR A 39 -14.39 -11.55 5.09
CA TYR A 39 -14.81 -12.92 5.41
C TYR A 39 -15.17 -13.06 6.89
N VAL A 40 -14.35 -12.55 7.81
CA VAL A 40 -14.66 -12.57 9.25
C VAL A 40 -15.96 -11.82 9.54
N ALA A 41 -16.12 -10.60 9.00
CA ALA A 41 -17.31 -9.79 9.18
C ALA A 41 -18.57 -10.52 8.67
N LEU A 42 -18.51 -11.13 7.49
CA LEU A 42 -19.65 -11.81 6.88
C LEU A 42 -20.08 -13.05 7.69
N ASN A 43 -19.12 -13.89 8.09
CA ASN A 43 -19.45 -15.07 8.90
C ASN A 43 -20.05 -14.67 10.25
N ASN A 44 -19.50 -13.63 10.90
CA ASN A 44 -20.03 -13.16 12.17
C ASN A 44 -21.38 -12.42 12.03
N ALA A 45 -21.66 -11.82 10.87
CA ALA A 45 -22.97 -11.25 10.58
C ALA A 45 -24.05 -12.33 10.44
N LEU A 46 -23.71 -13.47 9.80
CA LEU A 46 -24.60 -14.65 9.72
C LEU A 46 -24.89 -15.22 11.11
N ASP A 47 -23.87 -15.30 11.97
CA ASP A 47 -23.99 -15.79 13.34
C ASP A 47 -24.60 -14.76 14.33
N ASN A 48 -25.04 -13.59 13.86
CA ASN A 48 -25.54 -12.47 14.68
C ASN A 48 -24.54 -11.96 15.75
N ASN A 49 -23.26 -12.28 15.61
CA ASN A 49 -22.18 -11.89 16.53
C ASN A 49 -21.68 -10.47 16.23
N LYS A 50 -22.48 -9.48 16.62
CA LYS A 50 -22.20 -8.05 16.41
C LYS A 50 -20.94 -7.55 17.11
N GLU A 51 -20.52 -8.24 18.17
CA GLU A 51 -19.29 -7.93 18.92
C GLU A 51 -18.03 -8.06 18.08
N ILE A 52 -18.03 -8.93 17.06
CA ILE A 52 -16.88 -9.13 16.17
C ILE A 52 -17.05 -8.32 14.87
N LEU A 53 -18.29 -8.08 14.45
CA LEU A 53 -18.61 -7.32 13.25
C LEU A 53 -18.09 -5.87 13.30
N ILE A 54 -18.35 -5.17 14.41
CA ILE A 54 -17.98 -3.75 14.54
C ILE A 54 -16.45 -3.59 14.56
N PRO A 55 -15.68 -4.36 15.36
CA PRO A 55 -14.22 -4.31 15.32
C PRO A 55 -13.64 -4.67 13.95
N ALA A 56 -14.18 -5.68 13.26
CA ALA A 56 -13.72 -6.05 11.92
C ALA A 56 -13.89 -4.91 10.91
N PHE A 57 -15.03 -4.20 10.97
CA PHE A 57 -15.27 -3.02 10.14
C PHE A 57 -14.30 -1.88 10.46
N VAL A 58 -14.09 -1.56 11.74
CA VAL A 58 -13.17 -0.48 12.15
C VAL A 58 -11.73 -0.80 11.75
N ALA A 59 -11.28 -2.04 11.96
CA ALA A 59 -9.95 -2.49 11.53
C ALA A 59 -9.78 -2.38 10.01
N SER A 60 -10.79 -2.81 9.24
CA SER A 60 -10.82 -2.69 7.79
C SER A 60 -10.73 -1.22 7.34
N LEU A 61 -11.47 -0.32 7.98
CA LEU A 61 -11.45 1.12 7.69
C LEU A 61 -10.07 1.73 7.94
N ILE A 62 -9.45 1.45 9.09
CA ILE A 62 -8.11 1.95 9.42
C ILE A 62 -7.07 1.43 8.40
N LEU A 63 -7.10 0.12 8.10
CA LEU A 63 -6.20 -0.47 7.10
C LEU A 63 -6.41 0.11 5.71
N PHE A 64 -7.64 0.46 5.35
CA PHE A 64 -7.96 1.09 4.07
C PHE A 64 -7.34 2.49 3.97
N ILE A 65 -7.46 3.31 5.03
CA ILE A 65 -6.87 4.64 5.09
C ILE A 65 -5.33 4.56 5.02
N ILE A 66 -4.73 3.60 5.72
CA ILE A 66 -3.28 3.33 5.63
C ILE A 66 -2.91 2.94 4.20
N GLY A 67 -3.69 2.08 3.55
CA GLY A 67 -3.50 1.69 2.15
C GLY A 67 -3.57 2.86 1.18
N ILE A 68 -4.56 3.75 1.34
CA ILE A 68 -4.67 5.00 0.56
C ILE A 68 -3.45 5.89 0.82
N SER A 69 -3.02 6.02 2.08
CA SER A 69 -1.84 6.82 2.44
C SER A 69 -0.56 6.24 1.82
N LEU A 70 -0.47 4.91 1.69
CA LEU A 70 0.64 4.23 1.00
C LEU A 70 0.68 4.56 -0.50
N LEU A 71 -0.46 4.78 -1.15
CA LEU A 71 -0.49 5.20 -2.56
C LEU A 71 0.16 6.57 -2.80
N TYR A 72 0.22 7.44 -1.78
CA TYR A 72 0.97 8.70 -1.87
C TYR A 72 2.47 8.47 -2.13
N TYR A 73 3.02 7.37 -1.64
CA TYR A 73 4.43 7.01 -1.82
C TYR A 73 4.71 6.30 -3.15
N LEU A 74 3.69 6.10 -3.99
CA LEU A 74 3.89 5.50 -5.31
C LEU A 74 4.77 6.43 -6.15
N PRO A 75 5.96 5.97 -6.61
CA PRO A 75 6.84 6.83 -7.39
C PRO A 75 6.12 7.23 -8.67
N THR A 76 5.87 8.52 -8.83
CA THR A 76 5.31 9.07 -10.06
C THR A 76 6.40 8.95 -11.12
N GLY A 77 6.22 8.00 -12.05
CA GLY A 77 7.19 7.75 -13.11
C GLY A 77 7.62 9.05 -13.77
N ASN A 78 8.93 9.21 -13.98
CA ASN A 78 9.56 10.40 -14.53
C ASN A 78 8.83 10.82 -15.83
N ARG A 79 7.88 11.75 -15.72
CA ARG A 79 7.26 12.41 -16.87
C ARG A 79 8.35 13.31 -17.44
N ASN A 80 9.22 12.74 -18.26
CA ASN A 80 10.06 13.49 -19.19
C ASN A 80 9.13 14.18 -20.18
N ILE A 81 8.49 15.26 -19.73
CA ILE A 81 7.90 16.27 -20.59
C ILE A 81 9.11 16.98 -21.17
N ARG A 82 9.60 16.48 -22.31
CA ARG A 82 10.53 17.23 -23.15
C ARG A 82 9.78 18.50 -23.58
N LYS A 83 10.18 19.65 -23.03
CA LYS A 83 9.98 20.94 -23.67
C LYS A 83 11.07 21.13 -24.73
#